data_AF-A0A351R0I7-F1
#
_entry.id   AF-A0A351R0I7-F1
#
_cell.length_a   1.000
_cell.length_b   1.000
_cell.length_c   1.000
_cell.angle_alpha   90.00
_cell.angle_beta   90.00
_cell.angle_gamma   90.00
#
_symmetry.space_group_name_H-M   'P 1'
#
loop_
_entity.id
_entity.type
_entity.pdbx_description
1 polymer ?
#
loop_
_entity_poly.entity_id
_entity_poly.type
_entity_poly.pdbx_seq_one_letter_code
_entity_poly.pdbx_strand_id
1 'polypeptide(L)'
;MKKFFLIFIIIFSLIGFVGCTQKDDTKSQFIKDFDIDIEEKDIELKEEFNDYGGFPYEGMALYKITLDEDAAEEFAKWESLPFSKKAGDFLTSVSTYIELPTIEDGYWKLVDRNPGTKMYTNVSFCVYDAENKIAYLITMDS
;
A
#
# COMPACT_ATOMS: atom_id res chain seq x y z
N MET A 1 -0.46 -10.96 48.67
CA MET A 1 -1.41 -10.34 47.72
C MET A 1 -0.75 -10.17 46.34
N LYS A 2 -0.08 -11.20 45.80
CA LYS A 2 -0.57 -11.98 44.65
C LYS A 2 -2.08 -11.85 44.42
N LYS A 3 -2.51 -11.11 43.37
CA LYS A 3 -3.77 -11.29 42.60
C LYS A 3 -4.08 -10.14 41.62
N PHE A 4 -3.39 -9.00 41.65
CA PHE A 4 -3.74 -7.87 40.76
C PHE A 4 -2.87 -7.70 39.50
N PHE A 5 -1.77 -8.46 39.35
CA PHE A 5 -0.86 -8.29 38.21
C PHE A 5 -1.23 -9.10 36.95
N LEU A 6 -2.28 -9.93 37.01
CA LEU A 6 -2.68 -10.77 35.86
C LEU A 6 -3.76 -10.16 34.98
N ILE A 7 -4.44 -9.09 35.40
CA ILE A 7 -5.61 -8.56 34.67
C ILE A 7 -5.19 -7.59 33.54
N PHE A 8 -4.01 -6.95 33.63
CA PHE A 8 -3.53 -6.04 32.59
C PHE A 8 -2.92 -6.74 31.37
N ILE A 9 -2.56 -8.02 31.47
CA ILE A 9 -1.97 -8.78 30.36
C ILE A 9 -3.05 -9.37 29.44
N ILE A 10 -4.30 -9.50 29.90
CA ILE A 10 -5.39 -10.12 29.11
C ILE A 10 -6.09 -9.11 28.18
N ILE A 11 -5.99 -7.80 28.44
CA ILE A 11 -6.62 -6.77 27.58
C ILE A 11 -5.78 -6.50 26.31
N PHE A 12 -4.47 -6.76 26.33
CA PHE A 12 -3.62 -6.63 25.15
C PHE A 12 -3.65 -7.86 24.21
N SER A 13 -4.11 -9.01 24.69
CA SER A 13 -4.21 -10.24 23.88
C SER A 13 -5.47 -10.31 23.00
N LEU A 14 -6.36 -9.32 23.06
CA LEU A 14 -7.64 -9.31 22.33
C LEU A 14 -7.69 -8.36 21.12
N ILE A 15 -6.59 -7.67 20.79
CA ILE A 15 -6.48 -6.84 19.57
C ILE A 15 -5.85 -7.65 18.40
N GLY A 16 -5.60 -8.95 18.60
CA GLY A 16 -5.01 -9.82 17.59
C GLY A 16 -5.94 -10.31 16.48
N PHE A 17 -7.01 -9.58 16.13
CA PHE A 17 -8.01 -10.04 15.14
C PHE A 17 -8.54 -8.98 14.17
N VAL A 18 -7.86 -7.84 14.01
CA VAL A 18 -8.21 -6.83 12.98
C VAL A 18 -7.28 -6.92 11.74
N GLY A 19 -6.12 -7.57 11.89
CA GLY A 19 -5.10 -7.64 10.82
C GLY A 19 -5.40 -8.60 9.67
N CYS A 20 -6.35 -9.54 9.81
CA CYS A 20 -6.74 -10.39 8.67
C CYS A 20 -7.73 -9.68 7.73
N THR A 21 -8.71 -8.95 8.27
CA THR A 21 -9.70 -8.24 7.45
C THR A 21 -9.12 -7.04 6.69
N GLN A 22 -8.13 -6.34 7.26
CA GLN A 22 -7.47 -5.23 6.55
C GLN A 22 -6.64 -5.71 5.35
N LYS A 23 -5.94 -6.84 5.47
CA LYS A 23 -5.07 -7.35 4.41
C LYS A 23 -5.85 -7.82 3.18
N ASP A 24 -6.96 -8.51 3.41
CA ASP A 24 -7.82 -8.96 2.30
C ASP A 24 -8.44 -7.75 1.59
N ASP A 25 -8.88 -6.74 2.33
CA ASP A 25 -9.41 -5.48 1.77
C ASP A 25 -8.36 -4.71 0.94
N THR A 26 -7.08 -4.70 1.37
CA THR A 26 -6.00 -4.07 0.59
C THR A 26 -5.78 -4.73 -0.76
N LYS A 27 -5.89 -6.06 -0.89
CA LYS A 27 -5.75 -6.75 -2.19
C LYS A 27 -6.88 -6.38 -3.12
N SER A 28 -8.12 -6.46 -2.65
CA SER A 28 -9.30 -6.09 -3.43
C SER A 28 -9.23 -4.63 -3.90
N GLN A 29 -8.82 -3.74 -2.99
CA GLN A 29 -8.67 -2.32 -3.28
C GLN A 29 -7.55 -2.06 -4.29
N PHE A 30 -6.42 -2.76 -4.21
CA PHE A 30 -5.34 -2.67 -5.20
C PHE A 30 -5.82 -3.09 -6.60
N ILE A 31 -6.45 -4.26 -6.72
CA ILE A 31 -7.00 -4.73 -8.00
C ILE A 31 -7.98 -3.69 -8.58
N LYS A 32 -8.91 -3.20 -7.75
CA LYS A 32 -9.96 -2.27 -8.14
C LYS A 32 -9.43 -0.88 -8.54
N ASP A 33 -8.55 -0.28 -7.74
CA ASP A 33 -8.04 1.07 -8.00
C ASP A 33 -7.22 1.13 -9.28
N PHE A 34 -6.45 0.07 -9.52
CA PHE A 34 -5.52 0.03 -10.62
C PHE A 34 -6.10 -0.62 -11.87
N ASP A 35 -7.29 -1.21 -11.79
CA ASP A 35 -7.98 -1.93 -12.87
C ASP A 35 -7.09 -3.07 -13.41
N ILE A 36 -6.62 -3.91 -12.49
CA ILE A 36 -5.72 -5.04 -12.78
C ILE A 36 -6.56 -6.31 -12.94
N ASP A 37 -6.34 -7.06 -14.03
CA ASP A 37 -7.03 -8.33 -14.28
C ASP A 37 -6.25 -9.52 -13.68
N ILE A 38 -6.17 -9.59 -12.34
CA ILE A 38 -5.47 -10.65 -11.58
C ILE A 38 -6.35 -11.08 -10.40
N GLU A 39 -6.37 -12.37 -10.06
CA GLU A 39 -7.12 -12.86 -8.89
C GLU A 39 -6.38 -12.58 -7.57
N GLU A 40 -7.10 -12.20 -6.51
CA GLU A 40 -6.53 -11.88 -5.19
C GLU A 40 -5.67 -13.00 -4.58
N LYS A 41 -5.97 -14.26 -4.92
CA LYS A 41 -5.21 -15.43 -4.45
C LYS A 41 -3.77 -15.44 -4.99
N ASP A 42 -3.54 -14.81 -6.13
CA ASP A 42 -2.25 -14.77 -6.83
C ASP A 42 -1.43 -13.52 -6.45
N ILE A 43 -1.93 -12.75 -5.47
CA ILE A 43 -1.27 -11.57 -4.91
C ILE A 43 -0.83 -11.89 -3.49
N GLU A 44 0.46 -11.77 -3.21
CA GLU A 44 0.98 -11.77 -1.85
C GLU A 44 1.35 -10.34 -1.44
N LEU A 45 0.74 -9.88 -0.33
CA LEU A 45 1.00 -8.56 0.26
C LEU A 45 1.86 -8.72 1.51
N LYS A 46 3.00 -8.03 1.51
CA LYS A 46 3.83 -7.81 2.70
C LYS A 46 3.79 -6.34 3.07
N GLU A 47 3.33 -6.05 4.28
CA GLU A 47 3.39 -4.71 4.85
C GLU A 47 4.84 -4.40 5.27
N GLU A 48 5.37 -3.29 4.77
CA GLU A 48 6.70 -2.77 5.14
C GLU A 48 6.58 -1.56 6.07
N PHE A 49 5.49 -0.79 5.95
CA PHE A 49 5.16 0.34 6.81
C PHE A 49 3.64 0.50 6.91
N ASN A 50 3.14 0.86 8.10
CA ASN A 50 1.72 1.16 8.34
C ASN A 50 1.59 2.04 9.59
N ASP A 51 1.00 3.23 9.44
CA ASP A 51 0.73 4.15 10.56
C ASP A 51 -0.77 4.37 10.85
N TYR A 52 -1.65 3.59 10.23
CA TYR A 52 -3.08 3.60 10.52
C TYR A 52 -3.30 3.16 11.98
N GLY A 53 -3.72 4.09 12.83
CA GLY A 53 -3.89 3.84 14.27
C GLY A 53 -3.88 5.08 15.17
N GLY A 54 -3.48 6.25 14.64
CA GLY A 54 -3.58 7.52 15.34
C GLY A 54 -4.99 8.12 15.29
N PHE A 55 -5.45 8.50 14.11
CA PHE A 55 -6.80 8.98 13.83
C PHE A 55 -7.60 7.93 13.06
N PRO A 56 -8.93 7.79 13.30
CA PRO A 56 -9.73 6.83 12.57
C PRO A 56 -9.73 7.15 11.07
N TYR A 57 -9.41 6.15 10.24
CA TYR A 57 -9.45 6.23 8.77
C TYR A 57 -8.43 7.15 8.11
N GLU A 58 -7.48 7.69 8.87
CA GLU A 58 -6.35 8.45 8.35
C GLU A 58 -5.06 7.66 8.56
N GLY A 59 -4.14 7.77 7.60
CA GLY A 59 -2.85 7.12 7.67
C GLY A 59 -2.26 6.85 6.30
N MET A 60 -1.17 6.10 6.33
CA MET A 60 -0.36 5.75 5.20
C MET A 60 0.28 4.39 5.43
N ALA A 61 0.41 3.62 4.35
CA ALA A 61 1.10 2.35 4.37
C ALA A 61 1.96 2.15 3.12
N LEU A 62 3.04 1.39 3.29
CA LEU A 62 3.83 0.81 2.20
C LEU A 62 3.63 -0.70 2.22
N TYR A 63 3.21 -1.22 1.09
CA TYR A 63 3.13 -2.65 0.83
C TYR A 63 4.10 -3.05 -0.28
N LYS A 64 4.79 -4.16 -0.06
CA LYS A 64 5.49 -4.92 -1.08
C LYS A 64 4.55 -6.02 -1.59
N ILE A 65 4.36 -6.06 -2.91
CA ILE A 65 3.47 -6.98 -3.59
C ILE A 65 4.32 -7.91 -4.47
N THR A 66 4.13 -9.21 -4.28
CA THR A 66 4.61 -10.26 -5.19
C THR A 66 3.42 -10.92 -5.86
N LEU A 67 3.60 -11.29 -7.13
CA LEU A 67 2.55 -11.82 -7.98
C LEU A 67 2.98 -13.18 -8.51
N ASP A 68 2.08 -14.15 -8.47
CA ASP A 68 2.38 -15.54 -8.87
C ASP A 68 2.35 -15.76 -10.39
N GLU A 69 1.63 -14.91 -11.14
CA GLU A 69 1.56 -14.93 -12.61
C GLU A 69 2.46 -13.84 -13.24
N ASP A 70 2.71 -13.92 -14.56
CA ASP A 70 3.48 -12.90 -15.30
C ASP A 70 2.66 -11.63 -15.53
N ALA A 71 2.38 -10.92 -14.43
CA ALA A 71 1.62 -9.68 -14.36
C ALA A 71 2.28 -8.50 -15.09
N ALA A 72 3.48 -8.69 -15.65
CA ALA A 72 4.23 -7.68 -16.38
C ALA A 72 3.40 -7.05 -17.52
N GLU A 73 2.53 -7.84 -18.18
CA GLU A 73 1.64 -7.34 -19.23
C GLU A 73 0.60 -6.34 -18.70
N GLU A 74 0.11 -6.52 -17.47
CA GLU A 74 -0.83 -5.60 -16.82
C GLU A 74 -0.15 -4.27 -16.47
N PHE A 75 1.09 -4.32 -15.94
CA PHE A 75 1.85 -3.12 -15.60
C PHE A 75 2.39 -2.38 -16.82
N ALA A 76 2.67 -3.07 -17.93
CA ALA A 76 3.15 -2.45 -19.17
C ALA A 76 2.14 -1.46 -19.78
N LYS A 77 0.87 -1.49 -19.34
CA LYS A 77 -0.17 -0.52 -19.74
C LYS A 77 -0.05 0.82 -19.00
N TRP A 78 0.78 0.89 -17.96
CA TRP A 78 0.95 2.09 -17.12
C TRP A 78 2.06 3.01 -17.65
N GLU A 79 2.30 4.12 -16.94
CA GLU A 79 3.38 5.04 -17.29
C GLU A 79 4.73 4.39 -17.00
N SER A 80 5.68 4.45 -17.94
CA SER A 80 7.05 3.99 -17.66
C SER A 80 7.79 4.99 -16.78
N LEU A 81 8.81 4.53 -16.06
CA LEU A 81 9.79 5.42 -15.46
C LEU A 81 10.49 6.29 -16.53
N PRO A 82 10.94 7.52 -16.20
CA PRO A 82 10.95 8.15 -14.87
C PRO A 82 9.58 8.72 -14.44
N PHE A 83 9.44 9.02 -13.14
CA PHE A 83 8.22 9.62 -12.61
C PHE A 83 7.93 11.00 -13.22
N SER A 84 6.65 11.27 -13.47
CA SER A 84 6.19 12.63 -13.77
C SER A 84 6.44 13.57 -12.59
N LYS A 85 6.43 14.90 -12.83
CA LYS A 85 6.55 15.89 -11.74
C LYS A 85 5.51 15.67 -10.64
N LYS A 86 4.26 15.38 -11.01
CA LYS A 86 3.16 15.13 -10.05
C LYS A 86 3.46 13.92 -9.16
N ALA A 87 3.92 12.82 -9.75
CA ALA A 87 4.29 11.62 -8.99
C ALA A 87 5.52 11.86 -8.11
N GLY A 88 6.53 12.57 -8.61
CA GLY A 88 7.70 12.96 -7.83
C GLY A 88 7.37 13.88 -6.66
N ASP A 89 6.48 14.85 -6.85
CA ASP A 89 5.98 15.75 -5.79
C ASP A 89 5.23 14.94 -4.71
N PHE A 90 4.41 13.95 -5.10
CA PHE A 90 3.75 13.04 -4.16
C PHE A 90 4.77 12.21 -3.36
N LEU A 91 5.74 11.57 -4.03
CA LEU A 91 6.77 10.79 -3.36
C LEU A 91 7.59 11.63 -2.37
N THR A 92 7.90 12.87 -2.75
CA THR A 92 8.59 13.83 -1.86
C THR A 92 7.74 14.17 -0.64
N SER A 93 6.41 14.23 -0.77
CA SER A 93 5.52 14.52 0.37
C SER A 93 5.49 13.40 1.41
N VAL A 94 5.68 12.14 0.98
CA VAL A 94 5.66 10.96 1.86
C VAL A 94 7.05 10.48 2.28
N SER A 95 8.12 11.05 1.72
CA SER A 95 9.50 10.58 1.90
C SER A 95 10.06 10.71 3.32
N THR A 96 9.37 11.41 4.22
CA THR A 96 9.75 11.47 5.64
C THR A 96 9.49 10.14 6.36
N TYR A 97 8.60 9.30 5.80
CA TYR A 97 8.12 8.07 6.41
C TYR A 97 8.39 6.84 5.56
N ILE A 98 8.30 6.99 4.23
CA ILE A 98 8.41 5.90 3.26
C ILE A 98 9.56 6.18 2.31
N GLU A 99 10.44 5.20 2.15
CA GLU A 99 11.47 5.19 1.10
C GLU A 99 11.24 3.99 0.18
N LEU A 100 11.18 4.26 -1.12
CA LEU A 100 11.16 3.23 -2.15
C LEU A 100 12.60 2.84 -2.50
N PRO A 101 12.85 1.56 -2.87
CA PRO A 101 14.13 1.20 -3.45
C PRO A 101 14.37 1.96 -4.76
N THR A 102 15.64 2.02 -5.18
CA THR A 102 15.96 2.50 -6.53
C THR A 102 15.48 1.48 -7.54
N ILE A 103 14.64 1.90 -8.48
CA ILE A 103 14.10 1.10 -9.57
C ILE A 103 14.55 1.74 -10.87
N GLU A 104 15.35 1.03 -11.67
CA GLU A 104 15.90 1.55 -12.93
C GLU A 104 14.92 1.39 -14.10
N ASP A 105 14.22 0.26 -14.13
CA ASP A 105 13.21 -0.07 -15.15
C ASP A 105 11.92 -0.54 -14.49
N GLY A 106 10.80 -0.01 -14.95
CA GLY A 106 9.52 -0.21 -14.29
C GLY A 106 8.41 0.70 -14.76
N TYR A 107 7.22 0.41 -14.25
CA TYR A 107 5.99 1.10 -14.60
C TYR A 107 5.31 1.62 -13.34
N TRP A 108 4.56 2.71 -13.44
CA TRP A 108 3.93 3.33 -12.28
C TRP A 108 2.57 3.92 -12.62
N LYS A 109 1.70 3.97 -11.61
CA LYS A 109 0.37 4.57 -11.72
C LYS A 109 0.04 5.27 -10.41
N LEU A 110 -0.55 6.46 -10.52
CA LEU A 110 -1.06 7.23 -9.40
C LEU A 110 -2.57 7.36 -9.58
N VAL A 111 -3.32 6.82 -8.62
CA VAL A 111 -4.78 6.84 -8.58
C VAL A 111 -5.21 7.77 -7.45
N ASP A 112 -5.93 8.82 -7.81
CA ASP A 112 -6.65 9.67 -6.85
C ASP A 112 -8.01 9.02 -6.57
N ARG A 113 -8.19 8.50 -5.35
CA ARG A 113 -9.41 7.81 -4.91
C ARG A 113 -10.54 8.79 -4.57
N ASN A 114 -10.28 10.10 -4.55
CA ASN A 114 -11.29 11.12 -4.29
C ASN A 114 -11.27 12.23 -5.36
N PRO A 115 -11.60 11.89 -6.62
CA PRO A 115 -11.51 12.84 -7.72
C PRO A 115 -12.50 14.00 -7.53
N GLY A 116 -11.97 15.23 -7.49
CA GLY A 116 -12.77 16.47 -7.40
C GLY A 116 -12.46 17.36 -6.20
N THR A 117 -11.60 16.93 -5.28
CA THR A 117 -11.07 17.78 -4.22
C THR A 117 -9.76 18.46 -4.67
N LYS A 118 -9.40 19.58 -4.02
CA LYS A 118 -8.19 20.34 -4.38
C LYS A 118 -6.90 19.75 -3.83
N MET A 119 -6.98 18.76 -2.94
CA MET A 119 -5.84 18.17 -2.26
C MET A 119 -5.87 16.65 -2.45
N TYR A 120 -4.69 16.06 -2.67
CA TYR A 120 -4.51 14.62 -2.63
C TYR A 120 -4.68 14.15 -1.19
N THR A 121 -5.91 13.80 -0.81
CA THR A 121 -6.17 13.28 0.54
C THR A 121 -6.23 11.76 0.53
N ASN A 122 -6.80 11.16 -0.52
CA ASN A 122 -6.90 9.71 -0.68
C ASN A 122 -6.21 9.24 -1.97
N VAL A 123 -5.01 8.67 -1.86
CA VAL A 123 -4.17 8.31 -3.01
C VAL A 123 -3.66 6.88 -2.90
N SER A 124 -3.74 6.15 -4.01
CA SER A 124 -2.97 4.92 -4.25
C SER A 124 -1.85 5.26 -5.24
N PHE A 125 -0.60 5.02 -4.87
CA PHE A 125 0.53 5.11 -5.78
C PHE A 125 1.21 3.75 -5.87
N CYS A 126 1.35 3.21 -7.08
CA CYS A 126 2.06 1.96 -7.27
C CYS A 126 3.20 2.14 -8.26
N VAL A 127 4.36 1.54 -7.95
CA VAL A 127 5.46 1.34 -8.88
C VAL A 127 5.79 -0.14 -8.95
N TYR A 128 5.87 -0.67 -10.16
CA TYR A 128 6.30 -2.02 -10.48
C TYR A 128 7.75 -2.00 -10.94
N ASP A 129 8.59 -2.73 -10.21
CA ASP A 129 9.97 -3.04 -10.55
C ASP A 129 9.98 -4.22 -11.53
N ALA A 130 10.30 -3.95 -12.79
CA ALA A 130 10.27 -4.94 -13.86
C ALA A 130 11.42 -5.95 -13.75
N GLU A 131 12.56 -5.56 -13.16
CA GLU A 131 13.71 -6.43 -12.98
C GLU A 131 13.43 -7.49 -11.91
N ASN A 132 12.93 -7.04 -10.76
CA ASN A 132 12.70 -7.90 -9.60
C ASN A 132 11.29 -8.49 -9.56
N LYS A 133 10.41 -8.09 -10.50
CA LYS A 133 8.99 -8.48 -10.59
C LYS A 133 8.23 -8.22 -9.28
N ILE A 134 8.46 -7.06 -8.69
CA ILE A 134 7.86 -6.64 -7.42
C ILE A 134 7.11 -5.33 -7.62
N ALA A 135 5.88 -5.25 -7.11
CA ALA A 135 5.17 -3.98 -7.00
C ALA A 135 5.30 -3.39 -5.59
N TYR A 136 5.43 -2.07 -5.51
CA TYR A 136 5.40 -1.30 -4.27
C TYR A 136 4.17 -0.42 -4.30
N LEU A 137 3.27 -0.62 -3.35
CA LEU A 137 2.03 0.14 -3.21
C LEU A 137 2.12 1.04 -1.99
N ILE A 138 1.96 2.34 -2.23
CA ILE A 138 1.75 3.34 -1.19
C ILE A 138 0.26 3.68 -1.18
N THR A 139 -0.38 3.53 -0.02
CA THR A 139 -1.73 4.06 0.22
C THR A 139 -1.61 5.22 1.20
N MET A 140 -2.34 6.31 0.95
CA MET A 140 -2.46 7.44 1.86
C MET A 140 -3.93 7.84 1.93
N ASP A 141 -4.50 7.91 3.13
CA ASP A 141 -5.86 8.38 3.40
C ASP A 141 -5.84 9.54 4.40
N SER A 142 -6.60 10.59 4.08
CA SER A 142 -6.66 11.87 4.82
C SER A 142 -7.99 12.59 4.60
#